data_AF-A0A966RNE6-F1
#
_entry.id   AF-A0A966RNE6-F1
#
_cell.length_a   1.000
_cell.length_b   1.000
_cell.length_c   1.000
_cell.angle_alpha   90.00
_cell.angle_beta   90.00
_cell.angle_gamma   90.00
#
_symmetry.space_group_name_H-M   'P 1'
#
loop_
_entity.id
_entity.type
_entity.pdbx_description
1 polymer ?
#
loop_
_entity_poly.entity_id
_entity_poly.type
_entity_poly.pdbx_seq_one_letter_code
_entity_poly.pdbx_strand_id
1 'polypeptide(L)'
;CKYVQARDCPDGNCVIEALPLQLKLFKTSNDPKEQLKAFKFIVHLLSDVHQPLHAAWGEDRGGNRFQLQAFGRGSNLHAFWDSILIRQADGGIQAVERDVQQQLNKHAGEKPGEVEQWALESCRIVLQEGFYPSGRDVDQAYVQQHRATVVKRLALASRRLADTINQLAASR
;
A
#
# COMPACT_ATOMS: atom_id res chain seq x y z
N CYS A 1 5.07 2.79 15.86
CA CYS A 1 5.45 1.94 14.72
C CYS A 1 6.91 1.54 14.84
N LYS A 2 7.17 0.27 15.18
CA LYS A 2 8.51 -0.35 15.13
C LYS A 2 8.32 -1.76 14.58
N TYR A 3 9.13 -2.17 13.61
CA TYR A 3 9.16 -3.51 13.08
C TYR A 3 10.08 -4.38 13.94
N VAL A 4 9.59 -5.56 14.32
CA VAL A 4 10.35 -6.59 15.01
C VAL A 4 10.07 -7.90 14.30
N GLN A 5 11.02 -8.40 13.52
CA GLN A 5 10.85 -9.56 12.63
C GLN A 5 10.22 -10.78 13.35
N ALA A 6 10.71 -11.14 14.53
CA ALA A 6 10.16 -12.28 15.29
C ALA A 6 8.67 -12.13 15.69
N ARG A 7 8.18 -10.89 15.86
CA ARG A 7 6.79 -10.60 16.23
C ARG A 7 5.91 -10.36 15.00
N ASP A 8 6.41 -9.57 14.05
CA ASP A 8 5.63 -9.00 12.95
C ASP A 8 5.75 -9.80 11.64
N CYS A 9 6.79 -10.62 11.52
CA CYS A 9 7.07 -11.44 10.34
C CYS A 9 7.61 -12.82 10.74
N PRO A 10 6.85 -13.58 11.56
CA PRO A 10 7.24 -14.94 11.89
C PRO A 10 7.43 -15.74 10.60
N ASP A 11 8.47 -16.57 10.60
CA ASP A 11 8.87 -17.42 9.47
C ASP A 11 9.19 -16.68 8.16
N GLY A 12 9.35 -15.35 8.20
CA GLY A 12 9.60 -14.53 6.99
C GLY A 12 8.37 -14.36 6.10
N ASN A 13 7.17 -14.69 6.60
CA ASN A 13 5.93 -14.65 5.81
C ASN A 13 5.24 -13.28 5.88
N CYS A 14 5.95 -12.24 5.42
CA CYS A 14 5.42 -10.88 5.34
C CYS A 14 5.99 -10.12 4.14
N VAL A 15 5.39 -8.97 3.82
CA VAL A 15 5.79 -8.15 2.67
C VAL A 15 7.24 -7.63 2.74
N ILE A 16 7.76 -7.37 3.95
CA ILE A 16 9.12 -6.86 4.17
C ILE A 16 10.17 -7.87 3.71
N GLU A 17 9.93 -9.16 3.92
CA GLU A 17 10.84 -10.24 3.51
C GLU A 17 10.51 -10.80 2.13
N ALA A 18 9.21 -10.87 1.80
CA ALA A 18 8.75 -11.40 0.53
C ALA A 18 9.20 -10.55 -0.66
N LEU A 19 9.14 -9.22 -0.59
CA LEU A 19 9.51 -8.38 -1.73
C LEU A 19 11.00 -8.51 -2.12
N PRO A 20 11.98 -8.42 -1.19
CA PRO A 20 13.39 -8.71 -1.49
C PRO A 20 13.62 -10.12 -2.06
N LEU A 21 12.89 -11.13 -1.54
CA LEU A 21 12.96 -12.49 -2.07
C LEU A 21 12.50 -12.55 -3.54
N GLN A 22 11.37 -11.92 -3.88
CA GLN A 22 10.87 -11.89 -5.26
C GLN A 22 11.80 -11.10 -6.19
N LEU A 23 12.40 -10.01 -5.72
CA LEU A 23 13.44 -9.28 -6.46
C LEU A 23 14.65 -10.16 -6.78
N LYS A 24 15.11 -10.95 -5.80
CA LYS A 24 16.19 -11.91 -6.00
C LYS A 24 15.79 -12.98 -7.02
N LEU A 25 14.63 -13.61 -6.86
CA LEU A 25 14.13 -14.65 -7.77
C LEU A 25 14.02 -14.14 -9.21
N PHE A 26 13.51 -12.93 -9.42
CA PHE A 26 13.42 -12.31 -10.74
C PHE A 26 14.79 -12.16 -11.42
N LYS A 27 15.84 -11.83 -10.64
CA LYS A 27 17.21 -11.64 -11.14
C LYS A 27 17.95 -12.96 -11.37
N THR A 28 17.75 -13.96 -10.51
CA THR A 28 18.60 -15.15 -10.48
C THR A 28 17.98 -16.39 -11.12
N SER A 29 16.64 -16.45 -11.29
CA SER A 29 16.02 -17.60 -11.93
C SER A 29 16.32 -17.61 -13.43
N ASN A 30 16.58 -18.81 -13.96
CA ASN A 30 16.73 -19.05 -15.40
C ASN A 30 15.43 -19.54 -16.06
N ASP A 31 14.35 -19.76 -15.30
CA ASP A 31 13.03 -20.12 -15.83
C ASP A 31 12.20 -18.84 -16.08
N PRO A 32 11.82 -18.54 -17.34
CA PRO A 32 10.96 -17.41 -17.66
C PRO A 32 9.62 -17.40 -16.89
N LYS A 33 9.07 -18.58 -16.55
CA LYS A 33 7.82 -18.67 -15.79
C LYS A 33 8.00 -18.23 -14.35
N GLU A 34 9.11 -18.62 -13.71
CA GLU A 34 9.45 -18.16 -12.37
C GLU A 34 9.76 -16.65 -12.36
N GLN A 35 10.50 -16.15 -13.35
CA GLN A 35 10.74 -14.72 -13.49
C GLN A 35 9.42 -13.94 -13.64
N LEU A 36 8.50 -14.39 -14.48
CA LEU A 36 7.19 -13.76 -14.64
C LEU A 36 6.38 -13.79 -13.34
N LYS A 37 6.38 -14.92 -12.62
CA LYS A 37 5.71 -15.03 -11.32
C LYS A 37 6.30 -14.06 -10.31
N ALA A 38 7.62 -13.98 -10.22
CA ALA A 38 8.32 -13.06 -9.33
C ALA A 38 8.00 -11.60 -9.67
N PHE A 39 7.97 -11.25 -10.96
CA PHE A 39 7.60 -9.91 -11.41
C PHE A 39 6.18 -9.50 -11.00
N LYS A 40 5.21 -10.41 -11.15
CA LYS A 40 3.83 -10.16 -10.68
C LYS A 40 3.78 -9.89 -9.18
N PHE A 41 4.52 -10.66 -8.38
CA PHE A 41 4.60 -10.40 -6.94
C PHE A 41 5.30 -9.08 -6.63
N ILE A 42 6.36 -8.70 -7.34
CA ILE A 42 7.03 -7.41 -7.14
C ILE A 42 6.04 -6.26 -7.33
N VAL A 43 5.28 -6.26 -8.43
CA VAL A 43 4.27 -5.21 -8.71
C VAL A 43 3.20 -5.17 -7.60
N HIS A 44 2.70 -6.34 -7.18
CA HIS A 44 1.62 -6.45 -6.21
C HIS A 44 2.08 -6.06 -4.79
N LEU A 45 3.13 -6.71 -4.28
CA LEU A 45 3.64 -6.51 -2.92
C LEU A 45 4.14 -5.07 -2.69
N LEU A 46 4.76 -4.46 -3.72
CA LEU A 46 5.19 -3.08 -3.63
C LEU A 46 3.99 -2.14 -3.55
N SER A 47 2.90 -2.41 -4.27
CA SER A 47 1.66 -1.63 -4.12
C SER A 47 1.04 -1.83 -2.73
N ASP A 48 0.96 -3.08 -2.27
CA ASP A 48 0.36 -3.47 -0.99
C ASP A 48 1.06 -2.84 0.22
N VAL A 49 2.40 -2.83 0.26
CA VAL A 49 3.12 -2.22 1.40
C VAL A 49 2.83 -0.71 1.53
N HIS A 50 2.32 -0.08 0.48
CA HIS A 50 1.88 1.32 0.52
C HIS A 50 0.43 1.51 1.01
N GLN A 51 -0.39 0.46 1.04
CA GLN A 51 -1.72 0.50 1.65
C GLN A 51 -1.56 0.53 3.19
N PRO A 52 -1.99 1.59 3.88
CA PRO A 52 -1.76 1.75 5.32
C PRO A 52 -2.13 0.52 6.17
N LEU A 53 -3.27 -0.12 5.88
CA LEU A 53 -3.78 -1.26 6.63
C LEU A 53 -3.07 -2.59 6.35
N HIS A 54 -2.20 -2.66 5.33
CA HIS A 54 -1.31 -3.82 5.11
C HIS A 54 -0.08 -3.78 6.05
N ALA A 55 0.13 -2.69 6.80
CA ALA A 55 1.17 -2.57 7.82
C ALA A 55 0.56 -2.06 9.15
N ALA A 56 -0.56 -2.66 9.56
CA ALA A 56 -1.36 -2.25 10.70
C ALA A 56 -1.43 -3.33 11.80
N TRP A 57 -2.36 -3.15 12.74
CA TRP A 57 -2.53 -3.99 13.92
C TRP A 57 -2.91 -5.42 13.56
N GLY A 58 -2.19 -6.40 14.11
CA GLY A 58 -2.52 -7.82 13.92
C GLY A 58 -3.84 -8.23 14.58
N GLU A 59 -4.20 -7.59 15.70
CA GLU A 59 -5.37 -7.94 16.51
C GLU A 59 -6.70 -7.77 15.75
N ASP A 60 -6.81 -6.70 14.95
CA ASP A 60 -7.99 -6.44 14.11
C ASP A 60 -7.80 -6.92 12.66
N ARG A 61 -6.72 -7.65 12.39
CA ARG A 61 -6.32 -8.15 11.07
C ARG A 61 -6.22 -7.01 10.04
N GLY A 62 -5.56 -5.93 10.41
CA GLY A 62 -5.40 -4.74 9.57
C GLY A 62 -6.74 -4.10 9.21
N GLY A 63 -7.62 -3.90 10.19
CA GLY A 63 -8.93 -3.28 9.98
C GLY A 63 -10.02 -4.20 9.44
N ASN A 64 -9.72 -5.47 9.13
CA ASN A 64 -10.74 -6.42 8.66
C ASN A 64 -11.81 -6.72 9.73
N ARG A 65 -11.43 -6.69 11.01
CA ARG A 65 -12.37 -6.88 12.14
C ARG A 65 -13.07 -5.59 12.55
N PHE A 66 -12.66 -4.44 12.02
CA PHE A 66 -13.37 -3.18 12.20
C PHE A 66 -14.53 -3.10 11.21
N GLN A 67 -15.69 -3.63 11.60
CA GLN A 67 -16.91 -3.57 10.79
C GLN A 67 -17.45 -2.14 10.73
N LEU A 68 -18.05 -1.76 9.61
CA LEU A 68 -18.63 -0.42 9.39
C LEU A 68 -19.72 -0.47 8.32
N GLN A 69 -20.49 0.60 8.19
CA GLN A 69 -21.37 0.86 7.05
C GLN A 69 -20.72 1.90 6.15
N ALA A 70 -20.34 1.51 4.94
CA ALA A 70 -19.85 2.41 3.92
C ALA A 70 -21.03 2.85 3.06
N PHE A 71 -21.42 4.13 3.14
CA PHE A 71 -22.55 4.68 2.38
C PHE A 71 -23.84 3.84 2.57
N GLY A 72 -24.12 3.46 3.82
CA GLY A 72 -25.29 2.65 4.20
C GLY A 72 -25.21 1.16 3.83
N ARG A 73 -24.05 0.67 3.37
CA ARG A 73 -23.84 -0.76 3.06
C ARG A 73 -22.76 -1.36 3.97
N GLY A 74 -23.03 -2.53 4.54
CA GLY A 74 -22.08 -3.23 5.41
C GLY A 74 -20.74 -3.52 4.71
N SER A 75 -19.64 -3.26 5.42
CA SER A 75 -18.26 -3.49 5.00
C SER A 75 -17.33 -3.53 6.22
N ASN A 76 -16.02 -3.44 6.00
CA ASN A 76 -15.00 -3.24 7.03
C ASN A 76 -13.98 -2.17 6.61
N LEU A 77 -13.16 -1.70 7.56
CA LEU A 77 -12.20 -0.63 7.34
C LEU A 77 -11.14 -1.01 6.28
N HIS A 78 -10.67 -2.25 6.28
CA HIS A 78 -9.70 -2.74 5.30
C HIS A 78 -10.22 -2.62 3.86
N ALA A 79 -11.39 -3.23 3.60
CA ALA A 79 -12.03 -3.18 2.29
C ALA A 79 -12.40 -1.75 1.87
N PHE A 80 -12.68 -0.87 2.85
CA PHE A 80 -12.92 0.54 2.58
C PHE A 80 -11.68 1.22 1.99
N TRP A 81 -10.51 1.06 2.62
CA TRP A 81 -9.25 1.63 2.16
C TRP A 81 -8.72 0.97 0.88
N ASP A 82 -8.88 -0.34 0.72
CA ASP A 82 -8.46 -1.04 -0.50
C ASP A 82 -9.15 -0.51 -1.75
N SER A 83 -10.41 -0.11 -1.62
CA SER A 83 -11.25 -0.02 -2.82
C SER A 83 -12.43 0.95 -2.74
N ILE A 84 -13.14 1.06 -1.61
CA ILE A 84 -14.34 1.91 -1.54
C ILE A 84 -13.97 3.38 -1.57
N LEU A 85 -12.94 3.79 -0.82
CA LEU A 85 -12.48 5.18 -0.77
C LEU A 85 -12.14 5.70 -2.17
N ILE A 86 -11.40 4.91 -2.96
CA ILE A 86 -11.02 5.28 -4.34
C ILE A 86 -12.26 5.37 -5.25
N ARG A 87 -13.19 4.41 -5.15
CA ARG A 87 -14.40 4.40 -5.99
C ARG A 87 -15.37 5.53 -5.64
N GLN A 88 -15.43 5.93 -4.37
CA GLN A 88 -16.33 6.98 -3.87
C GLN A 88 -15.68 8.36 -3.87
N ALA A 89 -14.43 8.48 -4.29
CA ALA A 89 -13.75 9.74 -4.44
C ALA A 89 -14.52 10.67 -5.39
N ASP A 90 -14.66 11.95 -5.03
CA ASP A 90 -15.29 12.96 -5.89
C ASP A 90 -14.61 12.97 -7.28
N GLY A 91 -15.42 12.86 -8.34
CA GLY A 91 -14.93 12.75 -9.73
C GLY A 91 -14.42 11.36 -10.13
N GLY A 92 -14.57 10.36 -9.26
CA GLY A 92 -14.27 8.95 -9.53
C GLY A 92 -12.78 8.63 -9.67
N ILE A 93 -12.50 7.42 -10.17
CA ILE A 93 -11.14 6.91 -10.33
C ILE A 93 -10.28 7.80 -11.23
N GLN A 94 -10.86 8.40 -12.28
CA GLN A 94 -10.14 9.28 -13.19
C GLN A 94 -9.65 10.56 -12.49
N ALA A 95 -10.41 11.06 -11.50
CA ALA A 95 -9.96 12.20 -10.71
C ALA A 95 -8.80 11.81 -9.78
N VAL A 96 -8.88 10.63 -9.15
CA VAL A 96 -7.78 10.09 -8.33
C VAL A 96 -6.53 9.88 -9.17
N GLU A 97 -6.63 9.32 -10.38
CA GLU A 97 -5.51 9.14 -11.31
C GLU A 97 -4.86 10.47 -11.68
N ARG A 98 -5.65 11.51 -11.97
CA ARG A 98 -5.13 12.86 -12.24
C ARG A 98 -4.39 13.42 -11.02
N ASP A 99 -4.96 13.29 -9.83
CA ASP A 99 -4.32 13.77 -8.59
C ASP A 99 -3.01 13.02 -8.32
N VAL A 100 -2.98 11.70 -8.55
CA VAL A 100 -1.77 10.88 -8.45
C VAL A 100 -0.71 11.36 -9.44
N GLN A 101 -1.10 11.60 -10.69
CA GLN A 101 -0.18 12.08 -11.73
C GLN A 101 0.43 13.45 -11.38
N GLN A 102 -0.35 14.35 -10.78
CA GLN A 102 0.14 15.63 -10.27
C GLN A 102 1.09 15.44 -9.07
N GLN A 103 0.78 14.50 -8.20
CA GLN A 103 1.56 14.23 -7.00
C GLN A 103 2.90 13.54 -7.30
N LEU A 104 2.98 12.71 -8.35
CA LEU A 104 4.23 12.04 -8.78
C LEU A 104 5.39 13.01 -8.97
N ASN A 105 5.13 14.19 -9.54
CA ASN A 105 6.17 15.20 -9.78
C ASN A 105 6.78 15.77 -8.49
N LYS A 106 6.02 15.79 -7.39
CA LYS A 106 6.52 16.29 -6.10
C LYS A 106 7.48 15.33 -5.40
N HIS A 107 7.43 14.06 -5.77
CA HIS A 107 8.30 13.01 -5.24
C HIS A 107 9.42 12.64 -6.23
N ALA A 108 9.62 13.47 -7.26
CA ALA A 108 10.72 13.29 -8.21
C ALA A 108 12.07 13.48 -7.50
N GLY A 109 12.88 12.43 -7.44
CA GLY A 109 14.21 12.44 -6.83
C GLY A 109 14.28 11.97 -5.38
N GLU A 110 13.16 11.53 -4.77
CA GLU A 110 13.24 10.75 -3.53
C GLU A 110 14.03 9.47 -3.77
N LYS A 111 15.02 9.19 -2.90
CA LYS A 111 15.74 7.92 -2.96
C LYS A 111 14.78 6.79 -2.60
N PRO A 112 14.78 5.67 -3.33
CA PRO A 112 14.01 4.50 -2.92
C PRO A 112 14.55 4.05 -1.55
N GLY A 113 13.71 4.18 -0.53
CA GLY A 113 14.00 3.62 0.80
C GLY A 113 13.87 2.10 0.81
N GLU A 114 14.18 1.48 1.95
CA GLU A 114 13.99 0.03 2.13
C GLU A 114 12.51 -0.32 2.37
N VAL A 115 12.13 -1.57 2.06
CA VAL A 115 10.74 -2.05 2.19
C VAL A 115 10.19 -1.87 3.62
N GLU A 116 11.03 -2.09 4.63
CA GLU A 116 10.69 -1.83 6.04
C GLU A 116 10.28 -0.38 6.27
N GLN A 117 11.00 0.57 5.68
CA GLN A 117 10.69 2.00 5.82
C GLN A 117 9.32 2.32 5.22
N TRP A 118 9.00 1.74 4.06
CA TRP A 118 7.70 1.90 3.41
C TRP A 118 6.56 1.34 4.27
N ALA A 119 6.76 0.18 4.90
CA ALA A 119 5.81 -0.41 5.84
C ALA A 119 5.64 0.47 7.09
N LEU A 120 6.73 1.03 7.63
CA LEU A 120 6.66 1.93 8.78
C LEU A 120 5.99 3.26 8.45
N GLU A 121 6.09 3.78 7.22
CA GLU A 121 5.28 4.92 6.75
C GLU A 121 3.79 4.58 6.78
N SER A 122 3.39 3.42 6.23
CA SER A 122 2.01 2.92 6.27
C SER A 122 1.49 2.79 7.71
N CYS A 123 2.26 2.17 8.60
CA CYS A 123 1.91 2.06 10.01
C CYS A 123 1.70 3.44 10.67
N ARG A 124 2.57 4.43 10.38
CA ARG A 124 2.44 5.77 10.98
C ARG A 124 1.17 6.48 10.56
N ILE A 125 0.68 6.23 9.34
CA ILE A 125 -0.60 6.76 8.86
C ILE A 125 -1.76 6.17 9.67
N VAL A 126 -1.72 4.86 9.96
CA VAL A 126 -2.73 4.18 10.76
C VAL A 126 -2.83 4.75 12.18
N LEU A 127 -1.74 5.28 12.72
CA LEU A 127 -1.70 5.91 14.06
C LEU A 127 -2.21 7.37 14.08
N GLN A 128 -2.51 7.97 12.92
CA GLN A 128 -3.00 9.35 12.88
C GLN A 128 -4.42 9.45 13.45
N GLU A 129 -4.70 10.57 14.10
CA GLU A 129 -6.04 10.88 14.59
C GLU A 129 -7.04 10.88 13.42
N GLY A 130 -8.19 10.23 13.63
CA GLY A 130 -9.24 10.10 12.63
C GLY A 130 -8.97 9.06 11.54
N PHE A 131 -7.87 8.30 11.60
CA PHE A 131 -7.67 7.14 10.70
C PHE A 131 -8.65 6.02 11.02
N TYR A 132 -8.83 5.65 12.29
CA TYR A 132 -9.98 4.84 12.68
C TYR A 132 -11.17 5.79 12.87
N PRO A 133 -12.29 5.60 12.16
CA PRO A 133 -13.46 6.45 12.34
C PRO A 133 -14.01 6.29 13.76
N SER A 134 -14.47 7.38 14.36
CA SER A 134 -15.07 7.38 15.71
C SER A 134 -16.41 6.65 15.76
N GLY A 135 -17.10 6.58 14.62
CA GLY A 135 -18.35 5.85 14.42
C GLY A 135 -18.22 4.68 13.46
N ARG A 136 -19.36 4.02 13.22
CA ARG A 136 -19.47 2.88 12.28
C ARG A 136 -20.01 3.31 10.92
N ASP A 137 -20.59 4.49 10.79
CA ASP A 137 -21.07 5.00 9.52
C ASP A 137 -19.99 5.86 8.87
N VAL A 138 -19.57 5.48 7.66
CA VAL A 138 -18.50 6.12 6.92
C VAL A 138 -19.04 6.56 5.56
N ASP A 139 -18.83 7.84 5.25
CA ASP A 139 -19.43 8.52 4.11
C ASP A 139 -18.41 9.42 3.38
N GLN A 140 -18.92 10.39 2.63
CA GLN A 140 -18.09 11.29 1.83
C GLN A 140 -17.16 12.16 2.68
N ALA A 141 -17.51 12.50 3.91
CA ALA A 141 -16.65 13.30 4.78
C ALA A 141 -15.34 12.56 5.08
N TYR A 142 -15.44 11.25 5.37
CA TYR A 142 -14.27 10.41 5.59
C TYR A 142 -13.45 10.22 4.31
N VAL A 143 -14.10 10.06 3.15
CA VAL A 143 -13.41 10.00 1.85
C VAL A 143 -12.61 11.29 1.61
N GLN A 144 -13.22 12.46 1.82
CA GLN A 144 -12.57 13.76 1.62
C GLN A 144 -11.40 13.95 2.58
N GLN A 145 -11.57 13.59 3.85
CA GLN A 145 -10.51 13.66 4.86
C GLN A 145 -9.26 12.85 4.45
N HIS A 146 -9.44 11.66 3.88
CA HIS A 146 -8.36 10.72 3.61
C HIS A 146 -7.88 10.68 2.15
N ARG A 147 -8.54 11.39 1.23
CA ARG A 147 -8.18 11.42 -0.20
C ARG A 147 -6.72 11.79 -0.43
N ALA A 148 -6.24 12.84 0.23
CA ALA A 148 -4.86 13.31 0.07
C ALA A 148 -3.85 12.22 0.48
N THR A 149 -4.16 11.47 1.53
CA THR A 149 -3.33 10.34 2.00
C THR A 149 -3.30 9.23 0.96
N VAL A 150 -4.46 8.81 0.43
CA VAL A 150 -4.54 7.77 -0.61
C VAL A 150 -3.78 8.17 -1.87
N VAL A 151 -4.00 9.39 -2.36
CA VAL A 151 -3.28 9.93 -3.53
C VAL A 151 -1.78 9.90 -3.31
N LYS A 152 -1.31 10.33 -2.13
CA LYS A 152 0.12 10.32 -1.79
C LYS A 152 0.68 8.89 -1.76
N ARG A 153 -0.04 7.92 -1.17
CA ARG A 153 0.42 6.53 -1.11
C ARG A 153 0.46 5.86 -2.49
N LEU A 154 -0.54 6.10 -3.33
CA LEU A 154 -0.55 5.64 -4.71
C LEU A 154 0.60 6.26 -5.52
N ALA A 155 0.88 7.56 -5.37
CA ALA A 155 1.99 8.21 -6.05
C ALA A 155 3.36 7.64 -5.60
N LEU A 156 3.55 7.43 -4.30
CA LEU A 156 4.78 6.81 -3.78
C LEU A 156 4.94 5.37 -4.27
N ALA A 157 3.88 4.56 -4.26
CA ALA A 157 3.90 3.20 -4.78
C ALA A 157 4.29 3.18 -6.26
N SER A 158 3.63 4.00 -7.09
CA SER A 158 3.93 4.12 -8.52
C SER A 158 5.36 4.55 -8.78
N ARG A 159 5.87 5.54 -8.03
CA ARG A 159 7.24 6.03 -8.20
C ARG A 159 8.27 4.96 -7.82
N ARG A 160 8.13 4.36 -6.65
CA ARG A 160 9.04 3.32 -6.16
C ARG A 160 8.99 2.07 -7.03
N LEU A 161 7.83 1.73 -7.60
CA LEU A 161 7.71 0.66 -8.57
C LEU A 161 8.47 0.98 -9.86
N ALA A 162 8.29 2.17 -10.42
CA ALA A 162 9.00 2.60 -11.62
C ALA A 162 10.52 2.58 -11.40
N ASP A 163 11.01 3.13 -10.28
CA ASP A 163 12.42 3.11 -9.93
C ASP A 163 12.95 1.67 -9.76
N THR A 164 12.16 0.78 -9.14
CA THR A 164 12.49 -0.65 -9.01
C THR A 164 12.60 -1.32 -10.38
N ILE A 165 11.62 -1.13 -11.26
CA ILE A 165 11.62 -1.71 -12.62
C ILE A 165 12.81 -1.19 -13.42
N ASN A 166 13.12 0.10 -13.35
CA ASN A 166 14.26 0.70 -14.03
C ASN A 166 15.59 0.11 -13.55
N GLN A 167 15.74 -0.12 -12.24
CA GLN A 167 16.93 -0.79 -11.68
C GLN A 167 17.02 -2.25 -12.14
N LEU A 168 15.90 -2.97 -12.16
CA LEU A 168 15.86 -4.35 -12.67
C LEU A 168 16.30 -4.42 -14.13
N ALA A 169 15.81 -3.50 -14.97
CA ALA A 169 16.15 -3.41 -16.38
C ALA A 169 17.63 -3.02 -16.61
N ALA A 170 18.17 -2.08 -15.83
CA ALA A 170 19.57 -1.66 -15.94
C ALA A 170 20.58 -2.71 -15.45
N SER A 171 20.13 -3.65 -14.61
CA SER A 171 20.96 -4.75 -14.06
C SER A 171 20.96 -6.03 -14.90
N ARG A 172 20.31 -6.01 -16.07
CA ARG A 172 20.34 -7.11 -17.05
C ARG A 172 21.29 -6.78 -18.19
#